data_AF-A0A1D3TWP5-F1
#
_entry.id   AF-A0A1D3TWP5-F1
#
_cell.length_a   1.000
_cell.length_b   1.000
_cell.length_c   1.000
_cell.angle_alpha   90.00
_cell.angle_beta   90.00
_cell.angle_gamma   90.00
#
_symmetry.space_group_name_H-M   'P 1'
#
loop_
_entity.id
_entity.type
_entity.pdbx_description
1 polymer ?
#
loop_
_entity_poly.entity_id
_entity_poly.type
_entity_poly.pdbx_seq_one_letter_code
_entity_poly.pdbx_strand_id
1 'polypeptide(L)'
;MMADKVHTVRKTLRLRPEEAKALERRAREAKLSEAEYLRFLLSQKPNDYPEIRMLLKELINEINHIGININQVVFNNNSALYSARDKELLTAYMRKLNISVNEAVVRIGNQ
;
A
#
# COMPACT_ATOMS: atom_id res chain seq x y z
N MET A 1 -13.87 26.54 -8.14
CA MET A 1 -14.69 25.34 -7.85
C MET A 1 -14.38 24.85 -6.44
N MET A 2 -15.18 25.26 -5.44
CA MET A 2 -15.02 24.88 -4.01
C MET A 2 -16.33 24.33 -3.43
N ALA A 3 -17.36 24.10 -4.25
CA ALA A 3 -18.69 23.70 -3.80
C ALA A 3 -18.82 22.19 -3.52
N ASP A 4 -17.95 21.36 -4.11
CA ASP A 4 -18.09 19.89 -4.08
C ASP A 4 -17.48 19.21 -2.84
N LYS A 5 -16.89 19.97 -1.92
CA LYS A 5 -16.23 19.43 -0.71
C LYS A 5 -17.01 19.60 0.58
N VAL A 6 -18.13 20.32 0.57
CA VAL A 6 -18.95 20.59 1.77
C VAL A 6 -20.17 19.68 1.76
N HIS A 7 -20.39 18.96 2.86
CA HIS A 7 -21.56 18.09 3.01
C HIS A 7 -22.84 18.91 3.21
N THR A 8 -23.61 19.13 2.14
CA THR A 8 -24.84 19.96 2.15
C THR A 8 -26.14 19.15 2.11
N VAL A 9 -26.09 17.87 1.72
CA VAL A 9 -27.27 17.00 1.58
C VAL A 9 -27.50 16.19 2.85
N ARG A 10 -28.69 16.32 3.45
CA ARG A 10 -29.12 15.51 4.60
C ARG A 10 -29.82 14.22 4.15
N LYS A 11 -29.40 13.09 4.70
CA LYS A 11 -30.08 11.79 4.54
C LYS A 11 -30.50 11.27 5.91
N THR A 12 -31.74 10.81 6.01
CA THR A 12 -32.28 10.18 7.23
C THR A 12 -32.29 8.67 7.03
N LEU A 13 -31.74 7.94 7.99
CA LEU A 13 -31.67 6.48 7.98
C LEU A 13 -32.49 5.92 9.16
N ARG A 14 -33.25 4.86 8.91
CA ARG A 14 -33.93 4.09 9.96
C ARG A 14 -33.17 2.78 10.15
N LEU A 15 -32.79 2.50 11.39
CA LEU A 15 -32.04 1.32 11.79
C LEU A 15 -32.82 0.55 12.85
N ARG A 16 -32.64 -0.77 12.86
CA ARG A 16 -33.04 -1.60 14.00
C ARG A 16 -32.14 -1.27 15.20
N PRO A 17 -32.59 -1.51 16.45
CA PRO A 17 -31.78 -1.22 17.63
C PRO A 17 -30.41 -1.91 17.63
N GLU A 18 -30.34 -3.13 17.09
CA GLU A 18 -29.09 -3.89 16.98
C GLU A 18 -28.13 -3.28 15.96
N GLU A 19 -28.64 -2.82 14.82
CA GLU A 19 -27.87 -2.15 13.76
C GLU A 19 -27.32 -0.81 14.26
N ALA A 20 -28.12 -0.05 15.03
CA ALA A 20 -27.69 1.20 15.63
C ALA A 20 -26.54 0.98 16.64
N LYS A 21 -26.66 -0.03 17.52
CA LYS A 21 -25.57 -0.40 18.44
C LYS A 21 -24.31 -0.86 17.71
N ALA A 22 -24.46 -1.62 16.63
CA ALA A 22 -23.34 -2.07 15.82
C ALA A 22 -22.63 -0.88 15.13
N LEU A 23 -23.39 0.09 14.62
CA LEU A 23 -22.86 1.31 14.02
C LEU A 23 -22.07 2.14 15.04
N GLU A 24 -22.65 2.39 16.21
CA GLU A 24 -22.00 3.14 17.30
C GLU A 24 -20.69 2.47 17.73
N ARG A 25 -20.71 1.15 17.92
CA ARG A 25 -19.53 0.37 18.31
C ARG A 25 -18.42 0.48 17.27
N ARG A 26 -18.72 0.23 16.00
CA ARG A 26 -17.73 0.26 14.91
C ARG A 26 -17.17 1.66 14.67
N ALA A 27 -18.01 2.69 14.76
CA ALA A 27 -17.57 4.08 14.66
C ALA A 27 -16.60 4.43 15.80
N ARG A 28 -16.91 3.98 17.04
CA ARG A 28 -16.04 4.16 18.21
C ARG A 28 -14.71 3.42 18.07
N GLU A 29 -14.72 2.17 17.59
CA GLU A 29 -13.51 1.39 17.31
C GLU A 29 -12.62 2.10 16.28
N ALA A 30 -13.22 2.68 15.24
CA ALA A 30 -12.54 3.48 14.23
C ALA A 30 -12.16 4.90 14.71
N LYS A 31 -12.54 5.29 15.94
CA LYS A 31 -12.37 6.66 16.50
C LYS A 31 -13.00 7.76 15.64
N LEU A 32 -14.13 7.45 15.00
CA LEU A 32 -14.89 8.36 14.15
C LEU A 32 -16.28 8.62 14.74
N SER A 33 -16.89 9.75 14.39
CA SER A 33 -18.35 9.89 14.59
C SER A 33 -19.11 8.96 13.66
N GLU A 34 -20.36 8.59 14.00
CA GLU A 34 -21.18 7.72 13.15
C GLU A 34 -21.36 8.28 11.73
N ALA A 35 -21.48 9.61 11.60
CA ALA A 35 -21.58 10.28 10.31
C ALA A 35 -20.28 10.17 9.49
N GLU A 36 -19.12 10.33 10.13
CA GLU A 36 -17.82 10.14 9.48
C GLU A 36 -17.60 8.69 9.09
N TYR A 37 -17.98 7.75 9.96
CA TYR A 37 -17.87 6.32 9.70
C TYR A 37 -18.76 5.88 8.52
N LEU A 38 -20.00 6.37 8.42
CA LEU A 38 -20.85 6.10 7.24
C LEU A 38 -20.26 6.67 5.95
N ARG A 39 -19.67 7.87 6.01
CA ARG A 39 -18.99 8.47 4.85
C ARG A 39 -17.76 7.67 4.43
N PHE A 40 -16.99 7.21 5.40
CA PHE A 40 -15.84 6.32 5.22
C PHE A 40 -16.23 5.02 4.52
N LEU A 41 -17.33 4.40 4.94
CA LEU A 41 -17.85 3.19 4.30
C LEU A 41 -18.33 3.44 2.85
N LEU A 42 -18.84 4.64 2.57
CA LEU A 42 -19.29 5.02 1.22
C LEU A 42 -18.15 5.39 0.28
N SER A 43 -17.09 6.03 0.78
CA SER A 43 -15.97 6.47 -0.05
C SER A 43 -15.10 5.30 -0.51
N GLN A 44 -14.94 4.27 0.33
CA GLN A 44 -14.06 3.10 0.09
C GLN A 44 -12.70 3.47 -0.52
N LYS A 45 -12.14 4.66 -0.22
CA LYS A 45 -10.87 5.04 -0.83
C LYS A 45 -9.75 4.34 -0.07
N PRO A 46 -8.70 3.86 -0.76
CA PRO A 46 -7.50 3.31 -0.11
C PRO A 46 -6.89 4.28 0.91
N ASN A 47 -7.01 5.59 0.63
CA ASN A 47 -6.58 6.66 1.52
C ASN A 47 -7.40 6.78 2.81
N ASP A 48 -8.55 6.15 2.95
CA ASP A 48 -9.30 6.30 4.19
C ASP A 48 -8.77 5.37 5.29
N TYR A 49 -7.97 4.37 4.93
CA TYR A 49 -7.38 3.36 5.82
C TYR A 49 -5.91 3.70 6.13
N PRO A 50 -5.58 4.11 7.37
CA PRO A 50 -4.20 4.42 7.76
C PRO A 50 -3.22 3.28 7.47
N GLU A 51 -3.66 2.04 7.62
CA GLU A 51 -2.85 0.84 7.41
C GLU A 51 -2.45 0.71 5.94
N ILE A 52 -3.40 0.91 5.01
CA ILE A 52 -3.13 0.87 3.57
C ILE A 52 -2.19 2.00 3.16
N ARG A 53 -2.34 3.20 3.74
CA ARG A 53 -1.41 4.32 3.49
C ARG A 53 0.01 4.00 3.95
N MET A 54 0.16 3.37 5.11
CA MET A 54 1.47 2.96 5.61
C MET A 54 2.11 1.94 4.68
N LEU A 55 1.37 0.90 4.28
CA LEU A 55 1.86 -0.12 3.35
C LEU A 55 2.25 0.47 1.99
N LEU A 56 1.46 1.39 1.44
CA LEU A 56 1.79 2.08 0.19
C LEU A 56 3.06 2.94 0.34
N LYS A 57 3.24 3.62 1.47
CA LYS A 57 4.43 4.42 1.75
C LYS A 57 5.68 3.53 1.86
N GLU A 58 5.58 2.41 2.55
CA GLU A 58 6.64 1.41 2.65
C GLU A 58 7.02 0.87 1.27
N LEU A 59 6.03 0.50 0.46
CA LEU A 59 6.25 0.04 -0.92
C LEU A 59 6.97 1.09 -1.78
N ILE A 60 6.55 2.35 -1.72
CA ILE A 60 7.19 3.44 -2.45
C ILE A 60 8.65 3.62 -2.01
N ASN A 61 8.92 3.58 -0.70
CA ASN A 61 10.27 3.69 -0.18
C ASN A 61 11.16 2.54 -0.68
N GLU A 62 10.63 1.32 -0.70
CA GLU A 62 11.36 0.15 -1.20
C GLU A 62 11.70 0.29 -2.70
N ILE A 63 10.74 0.75 -3.51
CA ILE A 63 10.97 1.03 -4.95
C ILE A 63 12.08 2.08 -5.13
N ASN A 64 12.10 3.12 -4.29
CA ASN A 64 13.16 4.13 -4.35
C ASN A 64 14.54 3.54 -4.00
N HIS A 65 14.62 2.69 -2.97
CA HIS A 65 15.85 1.99 -2.62
C HIS A 65 16.35 1.09 -3.75
N ILE A 66 15.45 0.36 -4.41
CA ILE A 66 15.78 -0.45 -5.59
C ILE A 66 16.34 0.44 -6.71
N GLY A 67 15.72 1.58 -6.98
CA GLY A 67 16.21 2.55 -7.98
C GLY A 67 17.63 3.05 -7.67
N ILE A 68 17.92 3.36 -6.41
CA ILE A 68 19.27 3.76 -5.96
C ILE A 68 20.29 2.64 -6.23
N ASN A 69 19.95 1.39 -5.86
CA ASN A 69 20.83 0.24 -6.08
C ASN A 69 21.09 0.00 -7.57
N ILE A 70 20.07 0.13 -8.42
CA ILE A 70 20.22 0.02 -9.89
C ILE A 70 21.19 1.09 -10.40
N ASN A 71 21.02 2.35 -9.96
CA ASN A 71 21.90 3.45 -10.36
C ASN A 71 23.36 3.19 -9.95
N GLN A 72 23.59 2.65 -8.75
CA GLN A 72 24.93 2.28 -8.30
C GLN A 72 25.55 1.17 -9.16
N VAL A 73 24.79 0.12 -9.49
CA VAL A 73 25.25 -0.97 -10.37
C VAL A 73 25.63 -0.42 -11.75
N VAL A 74 24.79 0.44 -12.33
CA VAL A 74 25.06 1.05 -13.64
C VAL A 74 26.31 1.93 -13.58
N PHE A 75 26.42 2.79 -12.57
CA PHE A 75 27.59 3.65 -12.38
C PHE A 75 28.88 2.82 -12.25
N ASN A 76 28.91 1.84 -11.36
CA ASN A 76 30.08 0.99 -11.13
C ASN A 76 30.48 0.17 -12.37
N ASN A 77 29.50 -0.31 -13.15
CA ASN A 77 29.78 -0.99 -14.40
C ASN A 77 30.41 -0.04 -15.44
N ASN A 78 29.90 1.19 -15.55
CA ASN A 78 30.42 2.19 -16.47
C ASN A 78 31.80 2.73 -16.05
N SER A 79 32.08 2.75 -14.75
CA SER A 79 33.40 3.09 -14.20
C SER A 79 34.43 1.96 -14.28
N ALA A 80 34.07 0.80 -14.87
CA ALA A 80 34.90 -0.40 -14.96
C ALA A 80 35.42 -0.92 -13.60
N LEU A 81 34.74 -0.58 -12.50
CA LEU A 81 35.10 -0.99 -11.15
C LEU A 81 34.74 -2.45 -10.85
N TYR A 82 33.87 -3.06 -11.66
CA TYR A 82 33.53 -4.47 -11.54
C TYR A 82 34.47 -5.37 -12.35
N SER A 83 35.09 -6.32 -11.67
CA SER A 83 35.81 -7.42 -12.31
C SER A 83 34.84 -8.36 -13.04
N ALA A 84 35.35 -9.20 -13.95
CA ALA A 84 34.54 -10.23 -14.60
C ALA A 84 33.84 -11.16 -13.59
N ARG A 85 34.52 -11.45 -12.47
CA ARG A 85 33.99 -12.28 -11.37
C ARG A 85 32.83 -11.60 -10.63
N ASP A 86 32.89 -10.28 -10.43
CA ASP A 86 31.81 -9.53 -9.79
C ASP A 86 30.54 -9.57 -10.65
N LYS A 87 30.69 -9.49 -11.97
CA LYS A 87 29.57 -9.59 -12.92
C LYS A 87 28.95 -10.99 -12.94
N GLU A 88 29.76 -12.04 -12.85
CA GLU A 88 29.28 -13.42 -12.71
C GLU A 88 28.50 -13.63 -11.41
N LEU A 89 29.05 -13.16 -10.28
CA LEU A 89 28.39 -13.26 -8.97
C LEU A 89 27.07 -12.49 -8.95
N LEU A 90 27.04 -11.26 -9.47
CA LEU A 90 25.81 -10.48 -9.59
C LEU A 90 24.75 -11.23 -10.41
N THR A 91 25.14 -11.83 -11.53
CA THR A 91 24.23 -12.61 -12.38
C THR A 91 23.66 -13.83 -11.63
N ALA A 92 24.49 -14.55 -10.88
CA ALA A 92 24.06 -15.68 -10.06
C ALA A 92 23.08 -15.25 -8.95
N TYR A 93 23.36 -14.15 -8.24
CA TYR A 93 22.47 -13.61 -7.22
C TYR A 93 21.13 -13.15 -7.80
N MET A 94 21.13 -12.46 -8.95
CA MET A 94 19.90 -12.03 -9.62
C MET A 94 19.04 -13.21 -10.06
N ARG A 95 19.65 -14.31 -10.56
CA ARG A 95 18.93 -15.54 -10.87
C ARG A 95 18.29 -16.15 -9.63
N LYS A 96 19.04 -16.25 -8.53
CA LYS A 96 18.51 -16.78 -7.26
C LYS A 96 17.36 -15.93 -6.74
N LEU A 97 17.49 -14.61 -6.82
CA LEU A 97 16.45 -13.67 -6.41
C LEU A 97 15.17 -13.85 -7.23
N ASN A 98 15.28 -13.95 -8.56
CA ASN A 98 14.12 -14.19 -9.43
C ASN A 98 13.38 -15.48 -9.09
N ILE A 99 14.10 -16.56 -8.78
CA ILE A 99 13.47 -17.83 -8.36
C ILE A 99 12.71 -17.63 -7.06
N SER A 100 13.37 -17.08 -6.02
CA SER A 100 12.75 -16.85 -4.71
C SER A 100 11.52 -15.94 -4.78
N VAL A 101 11.58 -14.88 -5.59
CA VAL A 101 10.45 -13.95 -5.79
C VAL A 101 9.31 -14.66 -6.51
N ASN A 102 9.59 -15.43 -7.56
CA ASN A 102 8.55 -16.16 -8.28
C ASN A 102 7.86 -17.21 -7.40
N GLU A 103 8.62 -17.92 -6.56
CA GLU A 103 8.04 -18.82 -5.56
C GLU A 103 7.13 -18.09 -4.56
N ALA A 104 7.54 -16.91 -4.09
CA ALA A 104 6.72 -16.09 -3.19
C ALA A 104 5.43 -15.62 -3.87
N VAL A 105 5.52 -15.17 -5.13
CA VAL A 105 4.35 -14.76 -5.93
C VAL A 105 3.36 -15.91 -6.10
N VAL A 106 3.84 -17.13 -6.42
CA VAL A 106 2.98 -18.32 -6.54
C VAL A 106 2.30 -18.67 -5.22
N ARG A 107 3.01 -18.56 -4.09
CA ARG A 107 2.43 -18.83 -2.75
C ARG A 107 1.37 -17.80 -2.37
N ILE A 108 1.56 -16.54 -2.71
CA ILE A 108 0.65 -15.44 -2.38
C ILE A 108 -0.55 -15.40 -3.34
N GLY A 109 -0.34 -15.63 -4.64
CA GLY A 109 -1.38 -15.57 -5.68
C GLY A 109 -2.31 -16.79 -5.77
N ASN A 110 -2.01 -17.87 -5.04
CA ASN A 110 -2.87 -19.05 -4.91
C ASN A 110 -3.69 -19.08 -3.60
N GLN A 111 -3.78 -17.95 -2.89
CA GLN A 111 -4.76 -17.71 -1.81
C GLN A 111 -5.93 -16.89 -2.36
#